data_AF-A0A4U6UZR3-F1
#
_entry.id   AF-A0A4U6UZR3-F1
#
_cell.length_a   1.000
_cell.length_b   1.000
_cell.length_c   1.000
_cell.angle_alpha   90.00
_cell.angle_beta   90.00
_cell.angle_gamma   90.00
#
_symmetry.space_group_name_H-M   'P 1'
#
loop_
_entity.id
_entity.type
_entity.pdbx_description
1 polymer ?
#
loop_
_entity_poly.entity_id
_entity_poly.type
_entity_poly.pdbx_seq_one_letter_code
_entity_poly.pdbx_strand_id
1 'polypeptide(L)'
;MPPRPDSDIHTRRGVTVSRRELRYVEIIPEGGGDCHDKEAATVSMWTRRIADTPAGWEWNKKYAVSFEEIWNDDTYEDTGLPRKVPVLSVVCPSNPDLVYFSLEQRLFGVDVPEHKVVEVADEPHGLVDVPWPAPESCRYAVHAWNLPPWSVPKLGVL
;
A
#
# COMPACT_ATOMS: atom_id res chain seq x y z
N MET A 1 14.11 -29.90 9.63
CA MET A 1 14.09 -28.43 9.51
C MET A 1 12.68 -27.99 9.81
N PRO A 2 12.42 -27.11 10.78
CA PRO A 2 11.07 -26.57 10.95
C PRO A 2 10.71 -25.73 9.72
N PRO A 3 9.42 -25.68 9.31
CA PRO A 3 8.98 -24.78 8.25
C PRO A 3 9.34 -23.34 8.65
N ARG A 4 9.90 -22.57 7.71
CA ARG A 4 10.10 -21.13 7.92
C ARG A 4 8.72 -20.51 8.21
N PRO A 5 8.60 -19.63 9.21
CA PRO A 5 7.40 -18.81 9.32
C PRO A 5 7.22 -18.06 7.99
N ASP A 6 6.01 -18.09 7.42
CA ASP A 6 5.69 -17.35 6.19
C ASP A 6 5.90 -15.85 6.43
N SER A 7 7.12 -15.38 6.12
CA SER A 7 7.56 -13.99 6.25
C SER A 7 6.76 -13.01 5.38
N ASP A 8 5.80 -13.51 4.60
CA ASP A 8 5.06 -12.80 3.56
C ASP A 8 3.68 -12.30 4.02
N ILE A 9 3.24 -12.72 5.20
CA ILE A 9 1.93 -12.32 5.73
C ILE A 9 1.90 -10.82 6.05
N HIS A 10 3.01 -10.26 6.54
CA HIS A 10 3.03 -8.88 7.02
C HIS A 10 3.29 -7.84 5.92
N THR A 11 3.77 -8.28 4.76
CA THR A 11 4.10 -7.47 3.58
C THR A 11 2.93 -7.37 2.60
N ARG A 12 2.02 -8.35 2.63
CA ARG A 12 0.91 -8.45 1.66
C ARG A 12 -0.43 -7.96 2.19
N ARG A 13 -0.68 -7.98 3.51
CA ARG A 13 -1.98 -7.57 4.07
C ARG A 13 -1.90 -6.67 5.30
N GLY A 14 -2.92 -5.85 5.49
CA GLY A 14 -3.03 -4.96 6.64
C GLY A 14 -4.45 -4.50 6.99
N VAL A 15 -4.61 -4.12 8.26
CA VAL A 15 -5.81 -3.47 8.79
C VAL A 15 -5.43 -2.04 9.18
N THR A 16 -6.23 -1.06 8.78
CA THR A 16 -5.99 0.36 9.09
C THR A 16 -7.31 1.13 9.19
N VAL A 17 -7.25 2.40 9.59
CA VAL A 17 -8.40 3.31 9.59
C VAL A 17 -8.17 4.40 8.54
N SER A 18 -9.13 4.58 7.63
CA SER A 18 -9.11 5.67 6.66
C SER A 18 -10.51 6.27 6.51
N ARG A 19 -10.60 7.60 6.59
CA ARG A 19 -11.87 8.36 6.70
C ARG A 19 -12.80 7.82 7.81
N ARG A 20 -12.22 7.48 8.97
CA ARG A 20 -12.94 6.95 10.15
C ARG A 20 -13.62 5.59 9.95
N GLU A 21 -13.38 4.91 8.84
CA GLU A 21 -13.84 3.54 8.60
C GLU A 21 -12.66 2.56 8.70
N LEU A 22 -12.92 1.35 9.20
CA LEU A 22 -11.91 0.28 9.27
C LEU A 22 -11.74 -0.34 7.88
N ARG A 23 -10.50 -0.39 7.39
CA ARG A 23 -10.13 -1.01 6.12
C ARG A 23 -9.32 -2.27 6.37
N TYR A 24 -9.57 -3.28 5.56
CA TYR A 24 -8.68 -4.40 5.34
C TYR A 24 -8.16 -4.29 3.91
N VAL A 25 -6.86 -4.46 3.72
CA VAL A 25 -6.20 -4.43 2.41
C VAL A 25 -5.31 -5.65 2.29
N GLU A 26 -5.33 -6.27 1.12
CA GLU A 26 -4.53 -7.47 0.83
C GLU A 26 -4.09 -7.49 -0.63
N ILE A 27 -2.83 -7.86 -0.83
CA ILE A 27 -2.23 -8.20 -2.12
C ILE A 27 -2.36 -9.72 -2.26
N ILE A 28 -3.13 -10.16 -3.24
CA ILE A 28 -3.44 -11.57 -3.51
C ILE A 28 -2.71 -11.98 -4.79
N PRO A 29 -1.75 -12.92 -4.72
CA PRO A 29 -1.09 -13.44 -5.92
C PRO A 29 -2.05 -14.15 -6.87
N GLU A 30 -1.82 -13.98 -8.16
CA GLU A 30 -2.56 -14.62 -9.25
C GLU A 30 -1.79 -15.87 -9.70
N GLY A 31 -2.02 -17.00 -9.00
CA GLY A 31 -1.55 -18.34 -9.39
C GLY A 31 -0.45 -18.93 -8.49
N GLY A 32 -0.68 -20.14 -7.96
CA GLY A 32 0.26 -20.85 -7.09
C GLY A 32 1.26 -21.72 -7.85
N GLY A 33 2.14 -21.11 -8.65
CA GLY A 33 3.14 -21.82 -9.46
C GLY A 33 4.56 -21.30 -9.24
N ASP A 34 5.51 -22.21 -9.05
CA ASP A 34 6.93 -22.01 -8.72
C ASP A 34 7.80 -21.27 -9.79
N CYS A 35 7.23 -20.39 -10.62
CA CYS A 35 8.01 -19.58 -11.56
C CYS A 35 8.27 -18.18 -11.00
N HIS A 36 9.51 -17.97 -10.60
CA HIS A 36 10.00 -16.82 -9.84
C HIS A 36 9.88 -15.43 -10.50
N ASP A 37 9.33 -15.33 -11.71
CA ASP A 37 9.59 -14.17 -12.59
C ASP A 37 8.39 -13.28 -12.92
N LYS A 38 7.13 -13.68 -12.75
CA LYS A 38 5.96 -12.82 -13.03
C LYS A 38 4.72 -13.26 -12.27
N GLU A 39 4.78 -13.30 -10.94
CA GLU A 39 3.55 -13.48 -10.17
C GLU A 39 2.76 -12.16 -10.27
N ALA A 40 1.78 -12.10 -11.18
CA ALA A 40 0.79 -11.04 -11.15
C ALA A 40 0.04 -11.10 -9.81
N ALA A 41 -0.49 -9.99 -9.34
CA ALA A 41 -1.24 -9.96 -8.10
C ALA A 41 -2.34 -8.91 -8.17
N THR A 42 -3.40 -9.13 -7.41
CA THR A 42 -4.50 -8.18 -7.24
C THR A 42 -4.40 -7.52 -5.87
N VAL A 43 -4.44 -6.18 -5.82
CA VAL A 43 -4.67 -5.45 -4.58
C VAL A 43 -6.17 -5.29 -4.37
N SER A 44 -6.66 -5.76 -3.22
CA SER A 44 -8.06 -5.64 -2.83
C SER A 44 -8.20 -4.86 -1.53
N MET A 45 -9.24 -4.02 -1.45
CA MET A 45 -9.61 -3.32 -0.23
C MET A 45 -11.04 -3.64 0.16
N TRP A 46 -11.25 -3.88 1.45
CA TRP A 46 -12.56 -4.06 2.07
C TRP A 46 -12.77 -3.04 3.17
N THR A 47 -14.02 -2.67 3.37
CA THR A 47 -14.46 -1.76 4.42
C THR A 47 -15.38 -2.49 5.37
N ARG A 48 -15.09 -2.40 6.68
CA ARG A 48 -15.99 -2.93 7.69
C ARG A 48 -17.12 -1.95 7.95
N ARG A 49 -18.36 -2.42 7.85
CA ARG A 49 -19.57 -1.63 8.14
C ARG A 49 -20.49 -2.37 9.09
N ILE A 50 -21.34 -1.61 9.77
CA ILE A 50 -22.46 -2.18 10.52
C ILE A 50 -23.47 -2.69 9.50
N ALA A 51 -23.89 -3.94 9.66
CA ALA A 51 -24.89 -4.57 8.80
C ALA A 51 -26.22 -4.68 9.54
N ASP A 52 -27.33 -4.67 8.79
CA ASP A 52 -28.68 -4.90 9.33
C ASP A 52 -28.95 -6.38 9.65
N THR A 53 -27.92 -7.24 9.57
CA THR A 53 -28.01 -8.66 9.91
C THR A 53 -27.78 -8.89 11.40
N PRO A 54 -28.24 -10.02 11.97
CA PRO A 54 -27.99 -10.35 13.38
C PRO A 54 -26.50 -10.42 13.78
N ALA A 55 -25.60 -10.61 12.81
CA ALA A 55 -24.15 -10.57 13.03
C ALA A 55 -23.62 -9.14 13.31
N GLY A 56 -24.39 -8.10 12.95
CA GLY A 56 -24.13 -6.69 13.23
C GLY A 56 -22.98 -6.06 12.44
N TRP A 57 -22.20 -6.83 11.69
CA TRP A 57 -21.04 -6.34 10.93
C TRP A 57 -20.85 -7.11 9.63
N GLU A 58 -20.46 -6.41 8.56
CA GLU A 58 -20.08 -6.99 7.28
C GLU A 58 -18.83 -6.33 6.69
N TRP A 59 -18.16 -7.05 5.79
CA TRP A 59 -17.04 -6.53 5.00
C TRP A 59 -17.50 -6.29 3.56
N ASN A 60 -17.53 -5.04 3.14
CA ASN A 60 -17.84 -4.64 1.78
C ASN A 60 -16.56 -4.43 0.98
N LYS A 61 -16.39 -5.16 -0.13
CA LYS A 61 -15.27 -4.96 -1.04
C LYS A 61 -15.42 -3.60 -1.73
N LYS A 62 -14.42 -2.71 -1.56
CA LYS A 62 -14.38 -1.36 -2.14
C LYS A 62 -13.81 -1.41 -3.56
N TYR A 63 -12.71 -2.12 -3.77
CA TYR A 63 -12.12 -2.38 -5.08
C TYR A 63 -11.26 -3.66 -5.04
N ALA A 64 -10.98 -4.19 -6.23
CA ALA A 64 -9.98 -5.20 -6.51
C ALA A 64 -9.38 -4.87 -7.88
N VAL A 65 -8.08 -4.57 -7.90
CA VAL A 65 -7.35 -4.07 -9.08
C VAL A 65 -6.09 -4.89 -9.25
N SER A 66 -5.82 -5.33 -10.47
CA SER A 66 -4.59 -6.06 -10.78
C SER A 66 -3.40 -5.11 -10.82
N PHE A 67 -2.24 -5.56 -10.37
CA PHE A 67 -1.00 -4.80 -10.58
C PHE A 67 -0.65 -4.68 -12.07
N GLU A 68 -1.15 -5.59 -12.92
CA GLU A 68 -1.00 -5.45 -14.38
C GLU A 68 -1.69 -4.20 -14.92
N GLU A 69 -2.91 -3.89 -14.45
CA GLU A 69 -3.61 -2.64 -14.80
C GLU A 69 -2.82 -1.41 -14.35
N ILE A 70 -2.27 -1.42 -13.13
CA ILE A 70 -1.43 -0.32 -12.61
C ILE A 70 -0.14 -0.18 -13.44
N TRP A 71 0.53 -1.29 -13.76
CA TRP A 71 1.79 -1.27 -14.52
C TRP A 71 1.63 -0.88 -15.99
N ASN A 72 0.40 -0.96 -16.53
CA ASN A 72 0.09 -0.60 -17.91
C ASN A 72 -0.33 0.87 -18.06
N ASP A 73 -0.48 1.62 -16.96
CA ASP A 73 -0.76 3.06 -17.02
C ASP A 73 0.54 3.86 -17.22
N ASP A 74 0.48 4.89 -18.06
CA ASP A 74 1.62 5.76 -18.40
C ASP A 74 2.30 6.33 -17.14
N THR A 75 1.52 6.65 -16.10
CA THR A 75 2.06 7.20 -14.85
C THR A 75 2.95 6.22 -14.09
N TYR A 76 2.75 4.90 -14.25
CA TYR A 76 3.65 3.89 -13.70
C TYR A 76 4.92 3.77 -14.54
N GLU A 77 4.79 3.78 -15.88
CA GLU A 77 5.95 3.73 -16.79
C GLU A 77 6.90 4.90 -16.55
N ASP A 78 6.35 6.10 -16.33
CA ASP A 78 7.10 7.33 -16.03
C ASP A 78 7.95 7.23 -14.75
N THR A 79 7.61 6.33 -13.81
CA THR A 79 8.41 6.11 -12.60
C THR A 79 9.73 5.38 -12.84
N GLY A 80 9.84 4.63 -13.95
CA GLY A 80 10.95 3.73 -14.23
C GLY A 80 11.10 2.56 -13.23
N LEU A 81 10.09 2.28 -12.40
CA LEU A 81 10.09 1.13 -11.49
C LEU A 81 9.88 -0.17 -12.27
N PRO A 82 10.48 -1.30 -11.84
CA PRO A 82 10.26 -2.59 -12.48
C PRO A 82 8.83 -3.07 -12.26
N ARG A 83 8.31 -3.87 -13.19
CA ARG A 83 6.99 -4.52 -13.09
C ARG A 83 7.06 -5.73 -12.15
N LYS A 84 7.11 -5.46 -10.84
CA LYS A 84 7.20 -6.45 -9.76
C LYS A 84 6.19 -6.11 -8.67
N VAL A 85 5.57 -7.14 -8.07
CA VAL A 85 4.61 -6.95 -6.98
C VAL A 85 5.29 -6.23 -5.81
N PRO A 86 4.80 -5.04 -5.43
CA PRO A 86 5.43 -4.26 -4.38
C PRO A 86 4.92 -4.70 -3.00
N VAL A 87 5.58 -4.21 -1.95
CA VAL A 87 5.15 -4.44 -0.56
C VAL A 87 4.13 -3.37 -0.16
N LEU A 88 3.02 -3.80 0.46
CA LEU A 88 2.04 -2.88 1.03
C LEU A 88 2.68 -2.10 2.18
N SER A 89 2.72 -0.77 2.06
CA SER A 89 3.26 0.10 3.11
C SER A 89 2.16 0.72 3.95
N VAL A 90 1.31 1.57 3.36
CA VAL A 90 0.28 2.31 4.10
C VAL A 90 -0.90 2.69 3.21
N VAL A 91 -2.09 2.80 3.81
CA VAL A 91 -3.28 3.38 3.16
C VAL A 91 -3.44 4.80 3.69
N CYS A 92 -3.65 5.79 2.82
CA CYS A 92 -3.76 7.18 3.22
C CYS A 92 -4.92 7.37 4.23
N PRO A 93 -4.67 7.95 5.42
CA PRO A 93 -5.69 8.12 6.47
C PRO A 93 -6.89 8.98 6.05
N SER A 94 -6.69 9.92 5.12
CA SER A 94 -7.73 10.84 4.63
C SER A 94 -8.30 10.44 3.26
N ASN A 95 -7.64 9.54 2.52
CA ASN A 95 -8.11 9.06 1.22
C ASN A 95 -7.91 7.53 1.09
N PRO A 96 -8.95 6.70 1.20
CA PRO A 96 -8.80 5.25 1.12
C PRO A 96 -8.43 4.74 -0.28
N ASP A 97 -8.57 5.58 -1.31
CA ASP A 97 -8.20 5.22 -2.68
C ASP A 97 -6.69 5.38 -2.94
N LEU A 98 -6.01 6.19 -2.13
CA LEU A 98 -4.56 6.39 -2.20
C LEU A 98 -3.83 5.39 -1.29
N VAL A 99 -3.13 4.43 -1.91
CA VAL A 99 -2.36 3.39 -1.23
C VAL A 99 -0.89 3.50 -1.61
N TYR A 100 -0.04 3.45 -0.60
CA TYR A 100 1.41 3.51 -0.78
C TYR A 100 2.03 2.13 -0.72
N PHE A 101 2.94 1.92 -1.64
CA PHE A 101 3.70 0.70 -1.78
C PHE A 101 5.19 0.99 -1.78
N SER A 102 5.97 0.04 -1.29
CA SER A 102 7.42 0.10 -1.32
C SER A 102 7.96 -0.97 -2.28
N LEU A 103 8.84 -0.55 -3.19
CA LEU A 103 9.53 -1.41 -4.14
C LEU A 103 10.96 -0.93 -4.29
N GLU A 104 11.94 -1.83 -4.10
CA GLU A 104 13.37 -1.51 -4.25
C GLU A 104 13.80 -0.23 -3.50
N GLN A 105 13.37 -0.12 -2.24
CA GLN A 105 13.64 1.03 -1.35
C GLN A 105 12.99 2.36 -1.75
N ARG A 106 12.15 2.38 -2.80
CA ARG A 106 11.35 3.54 -3.19
C ARG A 106 9.92 3.40 -2.70
N LEU A 107 9.34 4.52 -2.26
CA LEU A 107 7.93 4.62 -1.87
C LEU A 107 7.16 5.37 -2.96
N PHE A 108 6.04 4.80 -3.38
CA PHE A 108 5.16 5.43 -4.36
C PHE A 108 3.70 5.24 -3.93
N GLY A 109 2.89 6.26 -4.20
CA GLY A 109 1.46 6.31 -3.93
C GLY A 109 0.66 6.08 -5.21
N VAL A 110 -0.28 5.16 -5.15
CA VAL A 110 -1.19 4.82 -6.24
C VAL A 110 -2.60 5.22 -5.85
N ASP A 111 -3.27 5.97 -6.73
CA ASP A 111 -4.73 6.03 -6.74
C ASP A 111 -5.24 4.71 -7.33
N VAL A 112 -5.60 3.77 -6.45
CA VAL A 112 -5.83 2.38 -6.83
C VAL A 112 -7.00 2.21 -7.78
N PRO A 113 -8.19 2.82 -7.59
CA PRO A 113 -9.28 2.75 -8.56
C PRO A 113 -8.97 3.34 -9.94
N GLU A 114 -8.11 4.36 -10.01
CA GLU A 114 -7.72 5.02 -11.26
C GLU A 114 -6.49 4.37 -11.90
N HIS A 115 -5.86 3.39 -11.22
CA HIS A 115 -4.65 2.68 -11.64
C HIS A 115 -3.41 3.57 -11.78
N LYS A 116 -3.44 4.79 -11.23
CA LYS A 116 -2.41 5.82 -11.47
C LYS A 116 -1.46 5.98 -10.32
N VAL A 117 -0.17 6.09 -10.63
CA VAL A 117 0.82 6.59 -9.67
C VAL A 117 0.65 8.11 -9.58
N VAL A 118 0.37 8.60 -8.37
CA VAL A 118 0.11 10.03 -8.12
C VAL A 118 1.18 10.68 -7.24
N GLU A 119 1.96 9.87 -6.53
CA GLU A 119 3.05 10.34 -5.67
C GLU A 119 4.26 9.40 -5.82
N VAL A 120 5.45 9.95 -6.00
CA VAL A 120 6.71 9.21 -5.98
C VAL A 120 7.68 10.01 -5.14
N ALA A 121 8.44 9.33 -4.30
CA ALA A 121 9.62 9.95 -3.73
C ALA A 121 10.88 9.41 -4.39
N ASP A 122 11.56 10.34 -5.05
CA ASP A 122 12.80 10.08 -5.78
C ASP A 122 13.98 9.81 -4.85
N GLU A 123 13.95 10.40 -3.65
CA GLU A 123 14.89 10.05 -2.60
C GLU A 123 14.40 8.78 -1.90
N PRO A 124 15.28 7.80 -1.59
CA PRO A 124 14.94 6.74 -0.67
C PRO A 124 14.58 7.44 0.64
N HIS A 125 13.28 7.64 0.89
CA HIS A 125 12.82 8.14 2.17
C HIS A 125 13.56 7.31 3.19
N GLY A 126 14.30 7.98 4.08
CA GLY A 126 15.00 7.32 5.16
C GLY A 126 13.97 6.51 5.92
N LEU A 127 13.82 5.24 5.53
CA LEU A 127 13.25 4.19 6.35
C LEU A 127 14.10 4.31 7.59
N VAL A 128 13.53 4.93 8.62
CA VAL A 128 14.24 5.36 9.83
C VAL A 128 15.25 4.30 10.18
N ASP A 129 16.57 4.64 10.14
CA ASP A 129 17.72 3.73 10.26
C ASP A 129 17.31 2.45 10.97
N VAL A 130 16.80 1.48 10.20
CA VAL A 130 16.12 0.35 10.83
C VAL A 130 17.24 -0.55 11.29
N PRO A 131 17.45 -0.73 12.62
CA PRO A 131 18.58 -1.49 13.09
C PRO A 131 18.52 -2.87 12.46
N TRP A 132 19.60 -3.29 11.83
CA TRP A 132 19.65 -4.61 11.22
C TRP A 132 19.44 -5.68 12.32
N PRO A 133 18.57 -6.69 12.09
CA PRO A 133 17.78 -6.92 10.87
C PRO A 133 16.54 -6.02 10.78
N ALA A 134 16.27 -5.52 9.57
CA ALA A 134 15.05 -4.75 9.30
C ALA A 134 13.82 -5.56 9.73
N PRO A 135 12.84 -4.94 10.43
CA PRO A 135 11.64 -5.63 10.84
C PRO A 135 10.92 -6.18 9.61
N GLU A 136 10.31 -7.36 9.75
CA GLU A 136 9.57 -8.10 8.70
C GLU A 136 8.33 -7.33 8.14
N SER A 137 8.16 -6.06 8.51
CA SER A 137 6.99 -5.24 8.21
C SER A 137 7.39 -3.79 8.01
N CYS A 138 7.25 -3.27 6.78
CA CYS A 138 7.45 -1.86 6.42
C CYS A 138 6.52 -0.89 7.18
N ARG A 139 5.48 -1.41 7.86
CA ARG A 139 4.56 -0.63 8.70
C ARG A 139 5.22 0.13 9.85
N TYR A 140 6.40 -0.29 10.29
CA TYR A 140 7.15 0.39 11.35
C TYR A 140 8.09 1.49 10.83
N ALA A 141 8.41 1.47 9.53
CA ALA A 141 9.36 2.40 8.93
C ALA A 141 8.69 3.64 8.33
N VAL A 142 7.38 3.59 8.07
CA VAL A 142 6.56 4.77 7.74
C VAL A 142 6.08 5.38 9.06
N HIS A 143 6.97 6.12 9.73
CA HIS A 143 6.56 6.98 10.84
C HIS A 143 5.45 7.91 10.37
N ALA A 144 4.42 8.03 11.21
CA ALA A 144 3.21 8.80 11.01
C ALA A 144 3.41 10.03 10.12
N TRP A 145 2.69 10.02 8.99
CA TRP A 145 2.48 11.14 8.07
C TRP A 145 2.51 12.48 8.81
N ASN A 146 3.45 13.37 8.46
CA ASN A 146 3.33 14.77 8.87
C ASN A 146 2.03 15.33 8.28
N LEU A 147 1.13 15.75 9.15
CA LEU A 147 -0.11 16.46 8.80
C LEU A 147 0.20 17.91 8.32
N PRO A 148 -0.73 18.54 7.56
CA PRO A 148 -0.42 19.50 6.48
C PRO A 148 0.00 20.94 6.91
N PRO A 149 0.44 21.79 5.96
CA PRO A 149 1.07 23.10 6.19
C PRO A 149 0.20 24.22 6.79
N TRP A 150 -0.97 23.98 7.40
CA TRP A 150 -1.59 25.03 8.22
C TRP A 150 -0.79 25.27 9.52
N SER A 151 0.22 24.43 9.78
CA SER A 151 1.35 24.66 10.68
C SER A 151 2.56 25.34 10.01
N VAL A 152 2.45 25.79 8.77
CA VAL A 152 3.46 26.59 8.05
C VAL A 152 2.86 27.96 7.71
N PRO A 153 3.13 29.01 8.49
CA PRO A 153 2.79 30.37 8.08
C PRO A 153 3.63 30.78 6.86
N LYS A 154 2.94 30.80 5.71
CA LYS A 154 3.09 31.66 4.52
C LYS A 154 4.52 32.01 4.04
N LEU A 155 4.85 31.57 2.82
CA LEU A 155 5.56 32.46 1.89
C LEU A 155 4.56 33.06 0.91
N GLY A 156 4.32 34.35 1.10
CA GLY A 156 3.76 35.25 0.11
C GLY A 156 4.45 36.59 0.32
N VAL A 157 5.60 36.76 -0.33
CA VAL A 157 6.23 38.07 -0.53
C VAL A 157 5.60 38.64 -1.79
N LEU A 158 4.79 39.69 -1.62
CA LEU A 158 4.76 40.91 -2.43
C LEU A 158 4.25 42.05 -1.53
#